data_AF-A0A1I3SGW8-F1
#
_entry.id   AF-A0A1I3SGW8-F1
#
_cell.length_a   1.000
_cell.length_b   1.000
_cell.length_c   1.000
_cell.angle_alpha   90.00
_cell.angle_beta   90.00
_cell.angle_gamma   90.00
#
_symmetry.space_group_name_H-M   'P 1'
#
loop_
_entity.id
_entity.type
_entity.pdbx_description
1 polymer ?
#
loop_
_entity_poly.entity_id
_entity_poly.type
_entity_poly.pdbx_seq_one_letter_code
_entity_poly.pdbx_strand_id
1 'polypeptide(L)' 'MKITLALSTEERLALRRFAREAGEDLEAAAHAAFRDGLIASGYLELEHELDEDTETVGEA' A
#
# COMPACT_ATOMS: atom_id res chain seq x y z
N MET A 1 3.56 -11.68 8.67
CA MET A 1 4.89 -11.96 8.09
C MET A 1 5.82 -10.80 8.41
N LYS A 2 7.12 -11.02 8.61
CA LYS A 2 8.12 -9.94 8.78
C LYS A 2 9.12 -10.01 7.63
N ILE A 3 9.41 -8.87 7.01
CA ILE A 3 10.40 -8.72 5.95
C ILE A 3 11.39 -7.63 6.34
N THR A 4 12.64 -7.76 5.89
CA THR A 4 13.70 -6.76 6.12
C THR A 4 14.10 -6.16 4.79
N LEU A 5 14.11 -4.83 4.69
CA LEU A 5 14.47 -4.10 3.49
C LEU A 5 15.83 -3.43 3.67
N ALA A 6 16.71 -3.60 2.69
CA ALA A 6 17.94 -2.84 2.58
C ALA A 6 17.68 -1.63 1.69
N LEU A 7 17.61 -0.44 2.30
CA LEU A 7 17.32 0.80 1.60
C LEU A 7 18.59 1.56 1.21
N SER A 8 18.60 2.10 0.00
CA SER A 8 19.60 3.07 -0.44
C SER A 8 19.53 4.36 0.40
N THR A 9 20.52 5.25 0.24
CA THR A 9 20.50 6.54 0.95
C THR A 9 19.29 7.39 0.57
N GLU A 10 18.92 7.41 -0.71
CA GLU A 10 17.79 8.21 -1.22
C GLU A 10 16.46 7.69 -0.69
N GLU A 11 16.25 6.37 -0.70
CA GLU A 11 15.06 5.73 -0.16
C GLU A 11 14.89 5.99 1.34
N ARG A 12 15.98 5.94 2.12
CA ARG A 12 15.95 6.27 3.55
C ARG A 12 15.57 7.72 3.81
N LEU A 13 16.04 8.64 2.98
CA LEU A 13 15.71 10.06 3.10
C LEU A 13 14.24 10.32 2.74
N ALA A 14 13.76 9.70 1.67
CA ALA A 14 12.35 9.77 1.26
C ALA A 14 11.42 9.22 2.35
N LEU A 15 11.72 8.02 2.89
CA LEU A 15 10.92 7.41 3.96
C LEU A 15 10.89 8.27 5.23
N ARG A 16 12.02 8.84 5.64
CA ARG A 16 12.08 9.76 6.79
C ARG A 16 11.24 11.02 6.58
N ARG A 17 11.26 11.57 5.38
CA ARG A 17 10.46 12.74 5.03
C ARG A 17 8.97 12.38 5.07
N PHE A 18 8.59 11.26 4.46
CA PHE A 18 7.22 10.77 4.47
C PHE A 18 6.71 10.54 5.90
N ALA A 19 7.46 9.82 6.74
CA ALA A 19 7.12 9.60 8.15
C ALA A 19 6.91 10.91 8.92
N ARG A 20 7.81 11.89 8.71
CA ARG A 20 7.70 13.21 9.33
C ARG A 20 6.45 13.98 8.88
N GLU A 21 6.12 13.93 7.59
CA GLU A 21 4.95 14.61 7.03
C GLU A 21 3.64 13.95 7.48
N ALA A 22 3.61 12.62 7.61
CA ALA A 22 2.48 11.86 8.14
C ALA A 22 2.33 11.96 9.67
N GLY A 23 3.39 12.34 10.40
CA GLY A 23 3.40 12.33 11.86
C GLY A 23 3.53 10.93 12.46
N GLU A 24 4.08 9.99 11.69
CA GLU A 24 4.21 8.58 12.04
C GLU A 24 5.66 8.19 12.32
N ASP A 25 5.86 7.03 12.95
CA ASP A 25 7.19 6.42 13.03
C ASP A 25 7.60 5.77 11.70
N LEU A 26 8.87 5.36 11.60
CA LEU A 26 9.41 4.81 10.36
C LEU A 26 8.80 3.46 9.98
N GLU A 27 8.36 2.65 10.95
CA GLU A 27 7.77 1.32 10.67
C GLU A 27 6.35 1.48 10.15
N ALA A 28 5.54 2.32 10.78
CA ALA A 28 4.19 2.67 10.33
C ALA A 28 4.21 3.31 8.93
N ALA A 29 5.09 4.29 8.72
CA ALA A 29 5.24 4.94 7.42
C ALA A 29 5.70 3.97 6.33
N ALA A 30 6.62 3.03 6.64
CA ALA A 30 7.05 2.02 5.68
C ALA A 30 5.93 1.04 5.35
N HIS A 31 5.12 0.66 6.34
CA HIS A 31 3.95 -0.18 6.14
C HIS A 31 2.91 0.51 5.24
N ALA A 32 2.59 1.77 5.51
CA ALA A 32 1.66 2.55 4.70
C ALA A 32 2.14 2.68 3.25
N ALA A 33 3.39 3.11 3.04
CA ALA A 33 3.95 3.23 1.69
C ALA A 33 3.97 1.90 0.92
N PHE A 34 4.25 0.79 1.61
CA PHE A 34 4.20 -0.54 0.99
C PHE A 34 2.77 -0.96 0.63
N ARG A 35 1.81 -0.74 1.54
CA ARG A 35 0.39 -1.02 1.31
C ARG A 35 -0.13 -0.23 0.10
N ASP A 36 0.15 1.07 0.06
CA ASP A 36 -0.29 1.95 -1.02
C ASP A 36 0.35 1.56 -2.36
N GLY A 37 1.62 1.14 -2.34
CA GLY A 37 2.30 0.59 -3.52
C GLY A 37 1.65 -0.70 -4.04
N LEU A 38 1.23 -1.60 -3.15
CA LEU A 38 0.51 -2.83 -3.54
C LEU A 38 -0.88 -2.53 -4.13
N ILE A 39 -1.58 -1.53 -3.58
CA ILE A 39 -2.87 -1.09 -4.12
C ILE A 39 -2.67 -0.48 -5.51
N ALA A 40 -1.75 0.47 -5.64
CA ALA A 40 -1.48 1.15 -6.91
C ALA A 40 -0.98 0.21 -8.03
N SER A 41 -0.45 -0.96 -7.68
CA SER A 41 -0.02 -1.99 -8.62
C SER A 41 -1.05 -3.08 -8.89
N GLY A 42 -2.22 -3.03 -8.23
CA GLY A 42 -3.30 -4.01 -8.37
C GLY A 42 -3.03 -5.36 -7.68
N TYR A 43 -2.01 -5.46 -6.82
CA TYR A 43 -1.72 -6.69 -6.06
C TYR A 43 -2.42 -6.74 -4.70
N LEU A 44 -2.99 -5.62 -4.25
CA LEU A 44 -3.85 -5.54 -3.09
C LEU A 44 -5.12 -4.78 -3.47
N GLU A 45 -6.20 -5.53 -3.68
CA GLU A 45 -7.54 -4.96 -3.87
C GLU A 45 -8.17 -4.69 -2.51
N LEU A 46 -8.74 -3.50 -2.34
CA LEU A 46 -9.53 -3.18 -1.15
C LEU A 46 -10.92 -3.78 -1.35
N GLU A 47 -11.42 -4.57 -0.39
CA GLU A 47 -12.72 -5.26 -0.47
C GLU A 47 -13.92 -4.35 -0.80
N HIS A 48 -13.78 -3.03 -0.67
CA HIS A 48 -14.79 -2.03 -1.02
C HIS A 48 -14.88 -1.67 -2.52
N GLU A 49 -14.00 -2.18 -3.39
CA GLU A 49 -14.08 -1.98 -4.85
C GLU A 49 -14.58 -3.23 -5.61
N LEU A 50 -14.97 -4.29 -4.92
CA LEU A 50 -15.49 -5.53 -5.51
C LEU A 50 -17.03 -5.58 -5.60
N ASP A 51 -17.72 -4.51 -5.18
CA ASP A 51 -19.18 -4.50 -5.09
C ASP A 51 -19.76 -3.27 -5.79
N GLU A 52 -19.64 -3.20 -7.13
CA GLU A 52 -20.58 -2.41 -7.94
C GLU A 52 -20.70 -2.84 -9.42
N ASP A 53 -20.10 -3.95 -9.89
CA ASP A 53 -20.33 -4.37 -11.30
C ASP A 53 -20.09 -5.87 -11.63
N THR A 54 -20.50 -6.77 -10.73
CA THR A 54 -20.70 -8.19 -11.10
C THR A 54 -22.17 -8.60 -11.02
N GLU A 55 -23.04 -7.78 -11.61
CA GLU A 55 -24.35 -8.27 -12.07
C GLU A 55 -24.12 -9.04 -13.39
N THR A 56 -23.53 -10.24 -13.28
CA THR A 56 -23.65 -11.22 -14.36
C THR A 56 -25.08 -11.75 -14.30
N VAL A 57 -26.00 -11.08 -14.99
CA VAL A 57 -27.34 -11.63 -15.24
C VAL A 57 -27.15 -12.92 -16.02
N GLY A 58 -27.36 -14.03 -15.32
CA GLY A 58 -27.27 -15.39 -15.82
C GLY A 58 -28.28 -15.69 -16.92
N GLU A 59 -27.91 -16.67 -17.73
CA GLU A 59 -28.75 -17.43 -18.65
C GLU A 59 -30.15 -17.77 -18.07
N ALA A 60 -31.17 -17.55 -18.91
CA ALA A 60 -32.34 -18.42 -19.06
C ALA A 60 -32.98 -18.21 -20.44
#